data_AF-A0A4V6HYN4-F1
#
_entry.id   AF-A0A4V6HYN4-F1
#
_cell.length_a   1.000
_cell.length_b   1.000
_cell.length_c   1.000
_cell.angle_alpha   90.00
_cell.angle_beta   90.00
_cell.angle_gamma   90.00
#
_symmetry.space_group_name_H-M   'P 1'
#
loop_
_entity.id
_entity.type
_entity.pdbx_description
1 polymer ?
#
loop_
_entity_poly.entity_id
_entity_poly.type
_entity_poly.pdbx_seq_one_letter_code
_entity_poly.pdbx_strand_id
1 'polypeptide(L)' 'MKQKVCEILGDILEVEVNENTQVSRQNCEKWTSLAHIDIVMSIEEEFNIMFSEQDLPKIDSQDLLVNKIWELIR' A
#
# COMPACT_ATOMS: atom_id res chain seq x y z
N MET A 1 -1.81 12.38 -0.20
CA MET A 1 -1.17 11.13 0.27
C MET A 1 -2.18 9.99 0.30
N LYS A 2 -3.16 9.98 1.22
CA LYS A 2 -4.14 8.87 1.33
C LYS A 2 -4.88 8.57 0.03
N GLN A 3 -5.40 9.60 -0.66
CA GLN A 3 -6.02 9.43 -1.99
C GLN A 3 -5.09 8.70 -2.99
N LYS A 4 -3.82 9.11 -3.08
CA LYS A 4 -2.86 8.53 -4.02
C LYS A 4 -2.54 7.06 -3.69
N VAL A 5 -2.48 6.72 -2.40
CA VAL A 5 -2.37 5.32 -1.95
C VAL A 5 -3.61 4.52 -2.37
N CYS A 6 -4.81 5.10 -2.25
CA CYS A 6 -6.04 4.44 -2.70
C CYS A 6 -6.05 4.19 -4.22
N GLU A 7 -5.61 5.17 -5.01
CA GLU A 7 -5.48 5.03 -6.47
C GLU A 7 -4.54 3.87 -6.83
N ILE A 8 -3.32 3.84 -6.27
CA ILE A 8 -2.35 2.76 -6.51
C ILE A 8 -2.91 1.39 -6.11
N LEU A 9 -3.52 1.32 -4.92
CA LEU A 9 -4.14 0.07 -4.46
C LEU A 9 -5.27 -0.38 -5.39
N GLY A 10 -6.12 0.55 -5.84
CA GLY A 10 -7.22 0.23 -6.75
C GLY A 10 -6.75 -0.25 -8.12
N ASP A 11 -5.72 0.39 -8.66
CA ASP A 11 -5.12 0.03 -9.94
C ASP A 11 -4.48 -1.36 -9.90
N ILE A 12 -3.74 -1.69 -8.84
CA ILE A 12 -3.03 -2.98 -8.73
C ILE A 12 -3.95 -4.12 -8.32
N LEU A 13 -4.85 -3.87 -7.35
CA LEU A 13 -5.75 -4.90 -6.85
C LEU A 13 -6.98 -5.10 -7.74
N GLU A 14 -7.18 -4.23 -8.74
CA GLU A 14 -8.35 -4.21 -9.63
C GLU A 14 -9.67 -4.12 -8.85
N VAL A 15 -9.69 -3.35 -7.76
CA VAL A 15 -10.87 -3.15 -6.92
C VAL A 15 -11.08 -1.67 -6.62
N GLU A 16 -12.31 -1.29 -6.30
CA GLU A 16 -12.59 0.09 -5.90
C GLU A 16 -12.06 0.33 -4.47
N VAL A 17 -11.00 1.13 -4.36
CA VAL A 17 -10.39 1.54 -3.09
C VAL A 17 -10.60 3.04 -2.91
N ASN A 18 -11.07 3.44 -1.74
CA ASN A 18 -11.27 4.84 -1.39
C ASN A 18 -10.84 5.13 0.04
N GLU A 19 -10.99 6.37 0.51
CA GLU A 19 -10.51 6.74 1.84
C GLU A 19 -11.26 6.06 3.00
N ASN A 20 -12.46 5.57 2.73
CA ASN A 20 -13.32 4.85 3.68
C ASN A 20 -13.18 3.33 3.56
N THR A 21 -12.52 2.82 2.51
CA THR A 21 -12.22 1.39 2.42
C THR A 21 -11.16 1.02 3.44
N GLN A 22 -11.18 -0.24 3.83
CA GLN A 22 -10.23 -0.83 4.77
C GLN A 22 -9.61 -2.02 4.07
N VAL A 23 -8.83 -1.79 3.01
CA VAL A 23 -8.24 -2.89 2.25
C VAL A 23 -7.00 -3.42 2.96
N SER A 24 -6.94 -4.74 3.12
CA SER A 24 -5.81 -5.44 3.72
C SER A 24 -5.61 -6.80 3.09
N ARG A 25 -4.43 -7.39 3.33
CA ARG A 25 -4.11 -8.74 2.90
C ARG A 25 -5.08 -9.80 3.44
N GLN A 26 -5.74 -9.53 4.57
CA GLN A 26 -6.68 -10.46 5.19
C GLN A 26 -8.07 -10.42 4.57
N ASN A 27 -8.51 -9.27 4.05
CA ASN A 27 -9.88 -9.09 3.55
C ASN A 27 -9.97 -8.85 2.04
N CYS A 28 -8.83 -8.75 1.36
CA CYS A 28 -8.75 -8.61 -0.08
C CYS A 28 -7.97 -9.79 -0.68
N GLU A 29 -8.68 -10.75 -1.28
CA GLU A 29 -8.06 -11.92 -1.91
C GLU A 29 -7.11 -11.56 -3.06
N LYS A 30 -7.36 -10.41 -3.71
CA LYS A 30 -6.50 -9.85 -4.75
C LYS A 30 -5.13 -9.41 -4.23
N TRP A 31 -5.02 -9.16 -2.93
CA TRP A 31 -3.76 -8.81 -2.27
C TRP A 31 -2.89 -10.05 -2.05
N THR A 32 -2.36 -10.57 -3.16
CA THR A 32 -1.43 -11.69 -3.17
C THR A 32 -0.01 -11.24 -2.76
N SER A 33 0.90 -12.19 -2.55
CA SER A 33 2.32 -11.85 -2.33
C SER A 33 2.93 -11.09 -3.52
N LEU A 34 2.47 -11.36 -4.75
CA LEU A 34 2.95 -10.64 -5.94
C LEU A 34 2.42 -9.21 -5.97
N ALA A 35 1.10 -9.05 -5.81
CA ALA A 35 0.47 -7.73 -5.73
C ALA A 35 1.05 -6.88 -4.60
N HIS A 36 1.43 -7.49 -3.47
CA HIS A 36 2.08 -6.78 -2.37
C HIS A 36 3.42 -6.17 -2.79
N ILE A 37 4.24 -6.87 -3.58
CA ILE A 37 5.51 -6.33 -4.11
C ILE A 37 5.22 -5.19 -5.08
N ASP A 38 4.25 -5.36 -5.98
CA ASP A 38 3.87 -4.32 -6.95
C ASP A 38 3.38 -3.04 -6.24
N ILE A 39 2.59 -3.19 -5.16
CA ILE A 39 2.11 -2.07 -4.32
C ILE A 39 3.28 -1.35 -3.68
N VAL A 40 4.18 -2.10 -3.05
CA VAL A 40 5.37 -1.55 -2.38
C VAL A 40 6.22 -0.77 -3.38
N MET A 41 6.57 -1.38 -4.52
CA MET A 41 7.39 -0.75 -5.55
C MET A 41 6.74 0.52 -6.11
N SER A 42 5.45 0.46 -6.43
CA SER A 42 4.72 1.62 -6.97
C SER A 42 4.68 2.79 -5.97
N ILE A 43 4.59 2.49 -4.68
CA ILE A 43 4.60 3.51 -3.62
C ILE A 43 5.99 4.08 -3.38
N GLU A 44 7.04 3.23 -3.39
CA GLU A 44 8.43 3.68 -3.33
C GLU A 44 8.75 4.66 -4.47
N GLU A 45 8.35 4.32 -5.69
CA GLU A 45 8.53 5.16 -6.87
C GLU A 45 7.72 6.47 -6.79
N GLU A 46 6.43 6.39 -6.46
CA GLU A 46 5.54 7.57 -6.42
C GLU A 46 5.96 8.58 -5.34
N PHE A 47 6.35 8.09 -4.16
CA PHE A 47 6.68 8.96 -3.03
C PHE A 47 8.19 9.18 -2.87
N ASN A 48 9.02 8.57 -3.72
CA ASN A 48 10.48 8.59 -3.64
C ASN A 48 11.00 8.19 -2.25
N ILE A 49 10.45 7.08 -1.72
CA ILE A 49 10.80 6.48 -0.43
C ILE A 49 11.35 5.06 -0.63
N MET A 50 11.91 4.47 0.42
CA MET A 50 12.33 3.07 0.42
C MET A 50 11.89 2.41 1.72
N PHE A 51 11.11 1.34 1.61
CA PHE A 51 10.74 0.50 2.74
C PHE A 51 11.88 -0.45 3.07
N SER A 52 12.09 -0.72 4.36
CA SER A 52 13.06 -1.73 4.76
C SER A 52 12.47 -3.13 4.59
N GLU A 53 13.33 -4.14 4.43
CA GLU A 53 12.90 -5.56 4.39
C GLU A 53 12.08 -5.98 5.63
N GLN A 54 12.30 -5.31 6.76
CA GLN A 54 11.56 -5.55 8.01
C GLN A 54 10.17 -4.91 8.02
N ASP A 55 9.95 -3.90 7.17
CA ASP A 55 8.68 -3.22 7.05
C ASP A 55 7.73 -3.95 6.10
N LEU A 56 8.24 -4.51 5.00
CA LEU A 56 7.43 -5.22 4.00
C LEU A 56 6.39 -6.17 4.62
N PRO A 57 6.75 -7.15 5.47
CA PRO A 57 5.76 -8.08 6.04
C PRO A 57 4.77 -7.43 7.00
N LYS A 58 5.05 -6.21 7.49
CA LYS A 58 4.18 -5.46 8.41
C LYS A 58 3.23 -4.53 7.67
N ILE A 59 3.51 -4.19 6.41
CA ILE A 59 2.72 -3.25 5.63
C ILE A 59 1.66 -4.03 4.83
N ASP A 60 0.70 -4.62 5.52
CA ASP A 60 -0.30 -5.51 4.93
C ASP A 60 -1.71 -4.91 4.87
N SER A 61 -1.83 -3.60 5.10
CA SER A 61 -3.10 -2.87 5.00
C SER A 61 -2.91 -1.44 4.51
N GLN A 62 -4.00 -0.88 4.00
CA GLN A 62 -4.10 0.49 3.52
C GLN A 62 -3.66 1.52 4.59
N ASP A 63 -4.11 1.35 5.83
CA ASP A 63 -3.75 2.29 6.90
C ASP A 63 -2.28 2.16 7.32
N LEU A 64 -1.72 0.94 7.36
CA LEU A 64 -0.31 0.72 7.64
C LEU A 64 0.59 1.30 6.56
N LEU A 65 0.19 1.21 5.28
CA LEU A 65 0.86 1.87 4.17
C LEU A 65 0.92 3.38 4.39
N VAL A 66 -0.23 4.01 4.60
CA VAL A 66 -0.32 5.47 4.78
C VAL A 66 0.51 5.94 5.96
N ASN A 67 0.42 5.25 7.10
CA ASN A 67 1.20 5.58 8.29
C ASN A 67 2.70 5.46 8.04
N LYS A 68 3.14 4.38 7.39
CA LYS A 68 4.56 4.15 7.13
C LYS A 68 5.12 5.16 6.13
N ILE A 69 4.38 5.50 5.08
CA ILE A 69 4.75 6.56 4.13
C ILE A 69 4.93 7.88 4.89
N TRP A 70 4.01 8.21 5.80
CA TRP A 70 4.10 9.43 6.60
C TRP A 70 5.33 9.45 7.52
N GLU A 71 5.71 8.32 8.11
CA GLU A 71 6.94 8.19 8.91
C GLU A 71 8.21 8.40 8.08
N LEU A 72 8.24 7.96 6.82
CA LEU A 72 9.42 8.01 5.95
C LEU A 72 9.64 9.37 5.27
N ILE A 73 8.57 10.15 5.07
CA ILE A 73 8.63 11.46 4.40
C ILE A 73 8.85 12.62 5.39
N ARG A 74 8.67 12.37 6.68
CA ARG A 74 8.86 13.37 7.74
C ARG A 74 10.32 13.60 8.08
#